data_AF-C7Q1K4-F1
#
_entry.id   AF-C7Q1K4-F1
#
_cell.length_a   1.000
_cell.length_b   1.000
_cell.length_c   1.000
_cell.angle_alpha   90.00
_cell.angle_beta   90.00
_cell.angle_gamma   90.00
#
_symmetry.space_group_name_H-M   'P 1'
#
loop_
_entity.id
_entity.type
_entity.pdbx_description
1 polymer ?
#
loop_
_entity_poly.entity_id
_entity_poly.type
_entity_poly.pdbx_seq_one_letter_code
_entity_poly.pdbx_strand_id
1 'polypeptide(L)'
;MKASAWSRRKLGSLAAGITVVLGTIAGTAAMTGAAHAASQGPCDIYAAGGTPCVAAHSTTRALSAAYNGPLYQVRRSSDNTTTNIGLLSAGGVANAAAQDSFCAGTSCVITVIYDQSGRGNNLTPAPAGGYVHTPDSPANATAAPITVGGHKAYGVFTSTGIGYRDDTTNGVATGDSPEGEYDVVDGTHYNNGCCFDYGNAETTNNDDGNGTMEAIYFGNASYWDTGAGNGPWIMADLENGLFSGSNVNSPNPGDPTINYRFTTAMIKGGANQWAIRGGNAASGGLSTFYSGPRPPGYNPMHKEGAILLGIGGDNSDGAAGTFYEGVMTSGYPSDATEAAVQANINAAGYAAGTSGGTGTGALHANGASKCLDDPNGSTTGGTQLQIYGCNGQANQTWTRTSSNQLTVTNSGTTDCLDANGQGTSPGTKVIIWPCSGQSNQQWQFNANGTVTGVQSGLCLDVTGASTADGALVELWTCNGGSNQQWNLG
;
A
#
# COMPACT_ATOMS: atom_id res chain seq x y z
N MET A 1 -25.51 44.13 80.94
CA MET A 1 -25.75 42.70 81.28
C MET A 1 -25.42 41.85 80.04
N LYS A 2 -24.65 40.78 80.23
CA LYS A 2 -24.40 39.55 79.42
C LYS A 2 -25.10 39.44 78.04
N ALA A 3 -24.58 38.83 76.96
CA ALA A 3 -23.33 38.14 76.60
C ALA A 3 -23.40 37.79 75.09
N SER A 4 -22.24 37.55 74.46
CA SER A 4 -21.94 36.60 73.36
C SER A 4 -22.85 36.49 72.10
N ALA A 5 -22.29 36.67 70.90
CA ALA A 5 -21.82 35.54 70.06
C ALA A 5 -21.53 35.93 68.59
N TRP A 6 -20.48 35.28 68.09
CA TRP A 6 -20.23 34.80 66.71
C TRP A 6 -19.76 35.72 65.57
N SER A 7 -18.54 35.39 65.11
CA SER A 7 -17.85 35.86 63.91
C SER A 7 -18.08 34.88 62.75
N ARG A 8 -18.47 35.41 61.59
CA ARG A 8 -18.07 34.91 60.25
C ARG A 8 -17.95 36.12 59.30
N ARG A 9 -16.75 36.40 58.79
CA ARG A 9 -16.51 37.39 57.73
C ARG A 9 -16.54 36.69 56.36
N LYS A 10 -17.38 37.21 55.45
CA LYS A 10 -17.33 36.97 54.00
C LYS A 10 -16.63 38.16 53.32
N LEU A 11 -15.94 37.83 52.24
CA LEU A 11 -15.21 38.66 51.29
C LEU A 11 -16.07 39.76 50.64
N GLY A 12 -15.42 40.83 50.18
CA GLY A 12 -15.94 41.65 49.09
C GLY A 12 -15.25 43.00 48.88
N SER A 13 -14.40 43.05 47.84
CA SER A 13 -14.31 44.14 46.86
C SER A 13 -13.43 45.37 47.16
N LEU A 14 -12.37 45.53 46.37
CA LEU A 14 -11.83 46.84 45.97
C LEU A 14 -11.62 46.85 44.45
N ALA A 15 -12.21 47.84 43.81
CA ALA A 15 -12.05 48.17 42.41
C ALA A 15 -10.92 49.19 42.23
N ALA A 16 -10.16 49.09 41.15
CA ALA A 16 -9.46 50.22 40.54
C ALA A 16 -9.19 49.91 39.06
N GLY A 17 -9.65 50.79 38.18
CA GLY A 17 -9.53 50.67 36.73
C GLY A 17 -8.13 51.02 36.22
N ILE A 18 -7.80 50.52 35.03
CA ILE A 18 -6.68 50.98 34.22
C ILE A 18 -7.11 51.08 32.76
N THR A 19 -6.76 52.24 32.22
CA THR A 19 -6.98 52.80 30.89
C THR A 19 -6.29 52.00 29.77
N VAL A 20 -6.98 51.91 28.63
CA VAL A 20 -6.52 51.32 27.36
C VAL A 20 -5.43 52.19 26.72
N VAL A 21 -4.29 51.59 26.38
CA VAL A 21 -3.33 52.11 25.40
C VAL A 21 -3.15 51.05 24.31
N LEU A 22 -3.66 51.35 23.11
CA LEU A 22 -3.47 50.58 21.89
C LEU A 22 -2.05 50.82 21.36
N GLY A 23 -1.17 49.84 21.57
CA GLY A 23 0.15 49.76 20.92
C GLY A 23 0.13 48.65 19.88
N THR A 24 0.13 49.02 18.60
CA THR A 24 0.31 48.10 17.47
C THR A 24 1.74 47.57 17.45
N ILE A 25 1.94 46.34 17.92
CA ILE A 25 3.16 45.57 17.65
C ILE A 25 2.83 44.58 16.54
N ALA A 26 3.28 44.91 15.32
CA ALA A 26 3.41 43.96 14.23
C ALA A 26 4.54 42.98 14.61
N GLY A 27 4.19 41.95 15.37
CA GLY A 27 5.07 40.83 15.64
C GLY A 27 4.97 39.84 14.49
N THR A 28 6.04 39.76 13.69
CA THR A 28 6.28 38.66 12.77
C THR A 28 6.40 37.36 13.56
N ALA A 29 5.29 36.69 13.81
CA ALA A 29 5.28 35.26 14.12
C ALA A 29 5.64 34.54 12.83
N ALA A 30 6.94 34.46 12.54
CA ALA A 30 7.46 33.39 11.72
C ALA A 30 7.00 32.10 12.38
N MET A 31 6.02 31.43 11.76
CA MET A 31 5.67 30.08 12.13
C MET A 31 6.90 29.21 11.85
N THR A 32 7.72 29.02 12.88
CA THR A 32 8.59 27.86 13.03
C THR A 32 7.68 26.64 13.20
N GLY A 33 7.02 26.23 12.12
CA GLY A 33 6.14 25.07 12.02
C GLY A 33 6.79 23.91 11.28
N ALA A 34 8.12 23.88 11.22
CA ALA A 34 8.88 22.82 10.56
C ALA A 34 10.04 22.39 11.46
N ALA A 35 9.72 21.65 12.53
CA ALA A 35 10.62 20.73 13.25
C ALA A 35 10.00 20.25 14.59
N HIS A 36 8.81 19.66 14.57
CA HIS A 36 8.30 18.87 15.71
C HIS A 36 7.23 17.87 15.24
N ALA A 37 7.67 16.79 14.58
CA ALA A 37 6.85 15.60 14.34
C ALA A 37 7.74 14.39 14.02
N ALA A 38 8.37 13.82 15.04
CA ALA A 38 8.94 12.46 15.01
C ALA A 38 9.00 11.87 16.43
N SER A 39 8.03 12.18 17.30
CA SER A 39 8.01 11.67 18.68
C SER A 39 7.03 10.50 18.90
N GLN A 40 6.18 10.19 17.93
CA GLN A 40 5.13 9.17 18.02
C GLN A 40 4.89 8.53 16.66
N GLY A 41 4.72 7.21 16.64
CA GLY A 41 4.15 6.45 15.52
C GLY A 41 2.65 6.19 15.71
N PRO A 42 1.97 5.56 14.74
CA PRO A 42 0.55 5.21 14.82
C PRO A 42 0.15 4.51 16.13
N CYS A 43 0.92 3.53 16.60
CA CYS A 43 0.59 2.80 17.82
C CYS A 43 0.78 3.62 19.10
N ASP A 44 1.70 4.60 19.11
CA ASP A 44 1.82 5.55 20.22
C ASP A 44 0.57 6.44 20.30
N ILE A 45 0.04 6.85 19.14
CA ILE A 45 -1.17 7.68 19.04
C ILE A 45 -2.40 6.89 19.51
N TYR A 46 -2.53 5.63 19.05
CA TYR A 46 -3.59 4.73 19.49
C TYR A 46 -3.55 4.46 21.01
N ALA A 47 -2.35 4.21 21.56
CA ALA A 47 -2.17 4.05 23.00
C ALA A 47 -2.56 5.32 23.78
N ALA A 48 -2.16 6.50 23.30
CA ALA A 48 -2.55 7.78 23.89
C ALA A 48 -4.06 8.04 23.81
N GLY A 49 -4.72 7.52 22.77
CA GLY A 49 -6.17 7.55 22.59
C GLY A 49 -6.95 6.52 23.42
N GLY A 50 -6.27 5.68 24.21
CA GLY A 50 -6.91 4.66 25.05
C GLY A 50 -7.31 3.38 24.31
N THR A 51 -6.88 3.20 23.06
CA THR A 51 -7.17 2.02 22.23
C THR A 51 -5.87 1.46 21.65
N PRO A 52 -5.01 0.84 22.47
CA PRO A 52 -3.66 0.46 22.07
C PRO A 52 -3.65 -0.61 20.98
N CYS A 53 -2.60 -0.60 20.15
CA CYS A 53 -2.34 -1.68 19.20
C CYS A 53 -2.19 -3.03 19.92
N VAL A 54 -2.78 -4.06 19.31
CA VAL A 54 -2.60 -5.47 19.66
C VAL A 54 -1.93 -6.24 18.54
N ALA A 55 -1.91 -5.69 17.32
CA ALA A 55 -1.04 -6.14 16.24
C ALA A 55 -0.59 -4.92 15.43
N ALA A 56 0.66 -4.90 14.97
CA ALA A 56 1.20 -3.79 14.20
C ALA A 56 2.17 -4.28 13.13
N HIS A 57 1.75 -4.26 11.87
CA HIS A 57 2.47 -4.85 10.74
C HIS A 57 2.89 -3.78 9.74
N SER A 58 4.15 -3.81 9.32
CA SER A 58 4.61 -2.98 8.20
C SER A 58 5.92 -3.52 7.68
N THR A 59 6.08 -3.53 6.36
CA THR A 59 7.37 -3.77 5.69
C THR A 59 8.09 -2.46 5.35
N THR A 60 7.48 -1.31 5.63
CA THR A 60 7.96 0.00 5.16
C THR A 60 8.56 0.84 6.28
N ARG A 61 7.97 0.85 7.48
CA ARG A 61 8.44 1.67 8.61
C ARG A 61 8.03 1.13 9.97
N ALA A 62 8.65 1.68 11.01
CA ALA A 62 8.20 1.46 12.37
C ALA A 62 6.87 2.17 12.64
N LEU A 63 5.98 1.52 13.40
CA LEU A 63 4.66 2.01 13.80
C LEU A 63 4.62 2.52 15.25
N SER A 64 5.75 2.46 15.95
CA SER A 64 5.97 3.11 17.25
C SER A 64 7.34 3.77 17.25
N ALA A 65 7.47 4.94 17.89
CA ALA A 65 8.71 5.73 17.90
C ALA A 65 9.90 4.99 18.55
N ALA A 66 9.64 4.13 19.53
CA ALA A 66 10.66 3.36 20.22
C ALA A 66 11.03 2.03 19.53
N TYR A 67 10.29 1.61 18.50
CA TYR A 67 10.50 0.31 17.87
C TYR A 67 11.84 0.29 17.12
N ASN A 68 12.66 -0.71 17.40
CA ASN A 68 13.97 -0.90 16.75
C ASN A 68 14.21 -2.37 16.35
N GLY A 69 13.14 -3.17 16.31
CA GLY A 69 13.19 -4.57 15.94
C GLY A 69 13.17 -4.81 14.43
N PRO A 70 13.15 -6.08 14.00
CA PRO A 70 12.96 -6.42 12.59
C PRO A 70 11.54 -6.08 12.13
N LEU A 71 11.38 -5.54 10.93
CA LEU A 71 10.05 -5.28 10.35
C LEU A 71 9.50 -6.53 9.65
N TYR A 72 10.35 -7.23 8.91
CA TYR A 72 9.98 -8.43 8.17
C TYR A 72 11.21 -9.32 7.92
N GLN A 73 10.95 -10.54 7.48
CA GLN A 73 11.98 -11.49 7.05
C GLN A 73 11.88 -11.73 5.55
N VAL A 74 13.03 -11.78 4.88
CA VAL A 74 13.13 -12.21 3.48
C VAL A 74 13.88 -13.53 3.37
N ARG A 75 13.49 -14.35 2.39
CA ARG A 75 14.20 -15.57 1.98
C ARG A 75 14.63 -15.44 0.53
N ARG A 76 15.89 -15.72 0.25
CA ARG A 76 16.42 -15.68 -1.13
C ARG A 76 16.35 -17.05 -1.80
N SER A 77 16.06 -17.06 -3.09
CA SER A 77 15.83 -18.29 -3.86
C SER A 77 17.12 -19.06 -4.18
N SER A 78 18.27 -18.40 -4.15
CA SER A 78 19.57 -19.01 -4.49
C SER A 78 19.98 -20.13 -3.54
N ASP A 79 19.65 -20.02 -2.25
CA ASP A 79 20.08 -20.98 -1.23
C ASP A 79 19.10 -21.14 -0.06
N ASN A 80 17.90 -20.54 -0.14
CA ASN A 80 16.87 -20.56 0.90
C ASN A 80 17.30 -19.98 2.26
N THR A 81 18.42 -19.25 2.33
CA THR A 81 18.78 -18.53 3.55
C THR A 81 17.83 -17.36 3.77
N THR A 82 17.66 -16.98 5.04
CA THR A 82 16.80 -15.87 5.45
C THR A 82 17.61 -14.76 6.09
N THR A 83 17.10 -13.53 6.00
CA THR A 83 17.56 -12.41 6.84
C THR A 83 16.37 -11.56 7.25
N ASN A 84 16.49 -10.94 8.42
CA ASN A 84 15.52 -9.94 8.86
C ASN A 84 15.91 -8.57 8.30
N ILE A 85 14.91 -7.80 7.88
CA ILE A 85 15.07 -6.40 7.48
C ILE A 85 14.63 -5.53 8.66
N GLY A 86 15.60 -4.86 9.26
CA GLY A 86 15.37 -3.88 10.32
C GLY A 86 15.18 -2.47 9.78
N LEU A 87 15.41 -1.50 10.65
CA LEU A 87 15.21 -0.08 10.37
C LEU A 87 16.54 0.64 10.13
N LEU A 88 16.48 1.79 9.46
CA LEU A 88 17.62 2.72 9.37
C LEU A 88 17.94 3.34 10.74
N SER A 89 16.92 3.52 11.59
CA SER A 89 17.03 3.97 12.98
C SER A 89 15.74 3.61 13.73
N ALA A 90 15.76 3.62 15.06
CA ALA A 90 14.57 3.37 15.88
C ALA A 90 13.44 4.33 15.50
N GLY A 91 12.22 3.80 15.33
CA GLY A 91 11.05 4.57 14.88
C GLY A 91 11.10 5.00 13.41
N GLY A 92 12.11 4.58 12.65
CA GLY A 92 12.38 5.05 11.29
C GLY A 92 11.77 4.20 10.16
N VAL A 93 12.39 4.30 8.98
CA VAL A 93 12.02 3.57 7.76
C VAL A 93 12.83 2.28 7.64
N ALA A 94 12.29 1.27 6.95
CA ALA A 94 12.96 0.01 6.63
C ALA A 94 14.33 0.23 5.97
N ASN A 95 15.30 -0.61 6.30
CA ASN A 95 16.61 -0.62 5.65
C ASN A 95 16.56 -1.40 4.33
N ALA A 96 15.95 -0.82 3.29
CA ALA A 96 15.83 -1.46 1.98
C ALA A 96 17.18 -1.83 1.34
N ALA A 97 18.26 -1.09 1.66
CA ALA A 97 19.60 -1.42 1.16
C ALA A 97 20.11 -2.78 1.69
N ALA A 98 19.71 -3.18 2.90
CA ALA A 98 20.02 -4.51 3.43
C ALA A 98 19.31 -5.61 2.65
N GLN A 99 18.03 -5.40 2.27
CA GLN A 99 17.32 -6.33 1.39
C GLN A 99 17.98 -6.40 0.01
N ASP A 100 18.23 -5.25 -0.61
CA ASP A 100 18.85 -5.19 -1.95
C ASP A 100 20.19 -5.95 -1.98
N SER A 101 21.01 -5.77 -0.94
CA SER A 101 22.29 -6.47 -0.80
C SER A 101 22.12 -7.97 -0.59
N PHE A 102 21.14 -8.38 0.22
CA PHE A 102 20.87 -9.79 0.51
C PHE A 102 20.32 -10.55 -0.71
N CYS A 103 19.49 -9.88 -1.50
CA CYS A 103 18.80 -10.40 -2.67
C CYS A 103 19.59 -10.22 -3.97
N ALA A 104 20.80 -9.65 -3.92
CA ALA A 104 21.61 -9.39 -5.11
C ALA A 104 21.88 -10.69 -5.90
N GLY A 105 21.58 -10.66 -7.20
CA GLY A 105 21.79 -11.81 -8.10
C GLY A 105 20.80 -12.96 -7.92
N THR A 106 19.70 -12.76 -7.20
CA THR A 106 18.63 -13.76 -7.00
C THR A 106 17.28 -13.09 -6.76
N SER A 107 16.22 -13.87 -6.60
CA SER A 107 14.91 -13.36 -6.17
C SER A 107 14.73 -13.56 -4.66
N CYS A 108 13.91 -12.72 -4.06
CA CYS A 108 13.56 -12.82 -2.65
C CYS A 108 12.05 -12.81 -2.47
N VAL A 109 11.60 -13.52 -1.44
CA VAL A 109 10.20 -13.52 -0.99
C VAL A 109 10.14 -13.10 0.48
N ILE A 110 9.03 -12.50 0.90
CA ILE A 110 8.77 -12.09 2.28
C ILE A 110 8.18 -13.29 3.02
N THR A 111 8.87 -13.80 4.04
CA THR A 111 8.46 -15.01 4.76
C THR A 111 7.81 -14.75 6.11
N VAL A 112 8.01 -13.55 6.67
CA VAL A 112 7.38 -13.11 7.92
C VAL A 112 7.18 -11.61 7.86
N ILE A 113 6.02 -11.10 8.28
CA ILE A 113 5.80 -9.69 8.60
C ILE A 113 5.67 -9.62 10.12
N TYR A 114 6.64 -9.01 10.78
CA TYR A 114 6.72 -9.03 12.23
C TYR A 114 5.72 -8.04 12.87
N ASP A 115 5.13 -8.48 13.97
CA ASP A 115 4.30 -7.66 14.84
C ASP A 115 5.17 -6.78 15.74
N GLN A 116 5.05 -5.47 15.56
CA GLN A 116 5.80 -4.46 16.30
C GLN A 116 5.21 -4.15 17.67
N SER A 117 3.98 -4.60 17.96
CA SER A 117 3.29 -4.32 19.22
C SER A 117 3.89 -5.04 20.43
N GLY A 118 4.74 -6.05 20.18
CA GLY A 118 5.35 -6.90 21.20
C GLY A 118 4.44 -8.03 21.68
N ARG A 119 3.31 -8.28 21.00
CA ARG A 119 2.41 -9.39 21.30
C ARG A 119 2.78 -10.67 20.58
N GLY A 120 3.59 -10.56 19.54
CA GLY A 120 4.14 -11.71 18.80
C GLY A 120 3.20 -12.21 17.72
N ASN A 121 2.22 -11.40 17.32
CA ASN A 121 1.19 -11.74 16.36
C ASN A 121 1.71 -11.67 14.91
N ASN A 122 2.81 -12.36 14.61
CA ASN A 122 3.53 -12.20 13.35
C ASN A 122 2.81 -12.90 12.20
N LEU A 123 2.69 -12.23 11.06
CA LEU A 123 2.07 -12.83 9.88
C LEU A 123 3.06 -13.68 9.10
N THR A 124 2.66 -14.90 8.75
CA THR A 124 3.42 -15.85 7.92
C THR A 124 2.56 -16.32 6.75
N PRO A 125 3.11 -16.89 5.66
CA PRO A 125 2.31 -17.35 4.53
C PRO A 125 1.14 -18.22 4.99
N ALA A 126 -0.05 -17.92 4.50
CA ALA A 126 -1.28 -18.49 5.01
C ALA A 126 -1.30 -20.03 4.83
N PRO A 127 -1.78 -20.78 5.83
CA PRO A 127 -2.02 -22.20 5.68
C PRO A 127 -3.20 -22.45 4.72
N ALA A 128 -3.40 -23.72 4.34
CA ALA A 128 -4.63 -24.11 3.66
C ALA A 128 -5.87 -23.83 4.53
N GLY A 129 -7.00 -23.53 3.88
CA GLY A 129 -8.30 -23.32 4.50
C GLY A 129 -9.45 -24.08 3.83
N GLY A 130 -10.65 -23.60 4.10
CA GLY A 130 -11.92 -24.15 3.63
C GLY A 130 -12.17 -23.95 2.14
N TYR A 131 -11.71 -22.83 1.56
CA TYR A 131 -11.84 -22.54 0.13
C TYR A 131 -10.65 -23.05 -0.69
N VAL A 132 -9.43 -22.66 -0.30
CA VAL A 132 -8.19 -23.14 -0.93
C VAL A 132 -7.49 -24.14 -0.02
N HIS A 133 -7.34 -25.37 -0.52
CA HIS A 133 -6.79 -26.49 0.25
C HIS A 133 -5.26 -26.64 0.16
N THR A 134 -4.57 -25.59 -0.24
CA THR A 134 -3.11 -25.53 -0.31
C THR A 134 -2.60 -24.28 0.39
N PRO A 135 -1.43 -24.31 1.05
CA PRO A 135 -0.84 -23.09 1.61
C PRO A 135 -0.55 -22.04 0.53
N ASP A 136 -0.69 -20.79 0.92
CA ASP A 136 -0.44 -19.65 0.05
C ASP A 136 1.06 -19.41 -0.15
N SER A 137 1.38 -18.75 -1.25
CA SER A 137 2.75 -18.39 -1.59
C SER A 137 3.17 -17.09 -0.89
N PRO A 138 4.44 -16.97 -0.45
CA PRO A 138 4.96 -15.71 0.04
C PRO A 138 5.11 -14.67 -1.09
N ALA A 139 4.92 -13.40 -0.76
CA ALA A 139 5.02 -12.28 -1.70
C ALA A 139 6.46 -12.04 -2.18
N ASN A 140 6.63 -11.59 -3.43
CA ASN A 140 7.93 -11.15 -3.93
C ASN A 140 8.37 -9.85 -3.23
N ALA A 141 9.56 -9.88 -2.62
CA ALA A 141 10.07 -8.79 -1.78
C ALA A 141 10.40 -7.49 -2.54
N THR A 142 10.50 -7.52 -3.87
CA THR A 142 10.82 -6.33 -4.69
C THR A 142 9.65 -5.82 -5.54
N ALA A 143 8.48 -6.45 -5.43
CA ALA A 143 7.34 -6.19 -6.33
C ALA A 143 6.57 -4.89 -6.05
N ALA A 144 6.72 -4.30 -4.86
CA ALA A 144 6.07 -3.02 -4.51
C ALA A 144 7.08 -1.95 -4.02
N PRO A 145 7.99 -1.47 -4.86
CA PRO A 145 8.97 -0.46 -4.48
C PRO A 145 8.30 0.91 -4.27
N ILE A 146 8.62 1.56 -3.16
CA ILE A 146 8.13 2.90 -2.82
C ILE A 146 9.23 3.73 -2.17
N THR A 147 8.90 4.99 -1.86
CA THR A 147 9.67 5.78 -0.91
C THR A 147 8.79 6.24 0.25
N VAL A 148 9.36 6.27 1.46
CA VAL A 148 8.78 6.81 2.68
C VAL A 148 9.78 7.82 3.24
N GLY A 149 9.38 9.09 3.34
CA GLY A 149 10.27 10.17 3.78
C GLY A 149 11.50 10.33 2.89
N GLY A 150 11.39 9.98 1.60
CA GLY A 150 12.51 9.97 0.65
C GLY A 150 13.44 8.75 0.74
N HIS A 151 13.21 7.83 1.67
CA HIS A 151 13.96 6.58 1.78
C HIS A 151 13.24 5.44 1.06
N LYS A 152 13.99 4.64 0.30
CA LYS A 152 13.47 3.45 -0.39
C LYS A 152 12.90 2.44 0.63
N ALA A 153 11.74 1.89 0.32
CA ALA A 153 11.08 0.82 1.07
C ALA A 153 10.31 -0.11 0.11
N TYR A 154 9.84 -1.24 0.62
CA TYR A 154 9.07 -2.22 -0.15
C TYR A 154 7.77 -2.55 0.56
N GLY A 155 6.64 -2.42 -0.14
CA GLY A 155 5.36 -2.96 0.31
C GLY A 155 5.24 -4.48 0.06
N VAL A 156 4.10 -5.04 0.44
CA VAL A 156 3.72 -6.43 0.20
C VAL A 156 2.75 -6.46 -0.97
N PHE A 157 3.24 -6.82 -2.15
CA PHE A 157 2.41 -7.01 -3.34
C PHE A 157 1.80 -8.41 -3.32
N THR A 158 0.48 -8.49 -3.25
CA THR A 158 -0.27 -9.74 -3.30
C THR A 158 -0.98 -9.88 -4.63
N SER A 159 -0.95 -11.08 -5.19
CA SER A 159 -1.77 -11.51 -6.32
C SER A 159 -2.48 -12.79 -5.91
N THR A 160 -3.30 -13.35 -6.79
CA THR A 160 -3.96 -14.63 -6.53
C THR A 160 -2.99 -15.68 -5.98
N GLY A 161 -3.35 -16.30 -4.87
CA GLY A 161 -2.55 -17.30 -4.16
C GLY A 161 -1.44 -16.74 -3.26
N ILE A 162 -1.47 -15.46 -2.91
CA ILE A 162 -0.54 -14.82 -1.97
C ILE A 162 -1.32 -14.22 -0.81
N GLY A 163 -1.14 -14.79 0.38
CA GLY A 163 -1.71 -14.29 1.62
C GLY A 163 -0.87 -14.64 2.84
N TYR A 164 -1.17 -13.96 3.94
CA TYR A 164 -0.52 -14.19 5.22
C TYR A 164 -1.54 -14.31 6.34
N ARG A 165 -1.16 -15.04 7.40
CA ARG A 165 -2.04 -15.32 8.52
C ARG A 165 -1.29 -15.54 9.84
N ASP A 166 -2.00 -15.31 10.94
CA ASP A 166 -1.70 -15.81 12.28
C ASP A 166 -2.99 -16.25 12.98
N ASP A 167 -3.13 -17.55 13.22
CA ASP A 167 -4.31 -18.16 13.86
C ASP A 167 -4.17 -18.26 15.39
N THR A 168 -3.00 -17.91 15.94
CA THR A 168 -2.67 -18.07 17.37
C THR A 168 -2.19 -16.77 17.97
N THR A 169 -3.13 -15.83 18.07
CA THR A 169 -2.82 -14.45 18.44
C THR A 169 -2.93 -14.21 19.95
N ASN A 170 -2.44 -13.06 20.36
CA ASN A 170 -2.52 -12.55 21.72
C ASN A 170 -3.16 -11.17 21.71
N GLY A 171 -4.33 -11.03 22.34
CA GLY A 171 -4.97 -9.74 22.62
C GLY A 171 -5.82 -9.16 21.49
N VAL A 172 -5.92 -9.83 20.35
CA VAL A 172 -6.90 -9.51 19.30
C VAL A 172 -8.31 -9.68 19.86
N ALA A 173 -9.26 -8.85 19.42
CA ALA A 173 -10.61 -8.87 19.97
C ALA A 173 -11.34 -10.16 19.58
N THR A 174 -12.14 -10.69 20.50
CA THR A 174 -13.00 -11.86 20.25
C THR A 174 -14.44 -11.60 20.69
N GLY A 175 -15.37 -12.37 20.12
CA GLY A 175 -16.80 -12.17 20.26
C GLY A 175 -17.22 -10.75 19.86
N ASP A 176 -17.97 -10.09 20.75
CA ASP A 176 -18.48 -8.73 20.53
C ASP A 176 -17.55 -7.64 21.10
N SER A 177 -16.31 -8.01 21.48
CA SER A 177 -15.35 -7.05 22.01
C SER A 177 -15.00 -5.99 20.96
N PRO A 178 -14.85 -4.71 21.36
CA PRO A 178 -14.55 -3.65 20.42
C PRO A 178 -13.10 -3.67 19.93
N GLU A 179 -12.92 -3.33 18.67
CA GLU A 179 -11.63 -3.14 18.03
C GLU A 179 -11.68 -2.02 16.99
N GLY A 180 -10.50 -1.66 16.49
CA GLY A 180 -10.36 -0.82 15.31
C GLY A 180 -9.08 -1.16 14.57
N GLU A 181 -9.13 -0.95 13.27
CA GLU A 181 -8.14 -1.41 12.31
C GLU A 181 -7.84 -0.29 11.33
N TYR A 182 -6.60 -0.23 10.87
CA TYR A 182 -6.27 0.52 9.66
C TYR A 182 -5.26 -0.22 8.84
N ASP A 183 -5.26 0.05 7.54
CA ASP A 183 -4.13 -0.19 6.68
C ASP A 183 -3.87 0.96 5.70
N VAL A 184 -2.70 0.92 5.08
CA VAL A 184 -2.34 1.75 3.93
C VAL A 184 -2.10 0.81 2.76
N VAL A 185 -2.87 1.01 1.70
CA VAL A 185 -2.89 0.16 0.51
C VAL A 185 -2.60 0.93 -0.77
N ASP A 186 -2.26 0.22 -1.85
CA ASP A 186 -2.24 0.79 -3.20
C ASP A 186 -3.67 0.82 -3.77
N GLY A 187 -4.31 1.99 -3.77
CA GLY A 187 -5.68 2.13 -4.28
C GLY A 187 -5.83 1.92 -5.80
N THR A 188 -4.74 1.63 -6.51
CA THR A 188 -4.72 1.29 -7.93
C THR A 188 -4.37 -0.17 -8.21
N HIS A 189 -4.00 -0.94 -7.18
CA HIS A 189 -3.76 -2.38 -7.28
C HIS A 189 -4.87 -3.12 -6.56
N TYR A 190 -5.83 -3.64 -7.33
CA TYR A 190 -6.95 -4.43 -6.83
C TYR A 190 -7.54 -5.28 -7.96
N ASN A 191 -8.39 -6.24 -7.60
CA ASN A 191 -9.29 -6.90 -8.53
C ASN A 191 -10.67 -7.13 -7.86
N ASN A 192 -11.48 -7.99 -8.46
CA ASN A 192 -12.79 -8.38 -7.94
C ASN A 192 -12.80 -9.79 -7.32
N GLY A 193 -11.63 -10.37 -7.02
CA GLY A 193 -11.54 -11.68 -6.36
C GLY A 193 -11.82 -11.60 -4.87
N CYS A 194 -12.25 -12.70 -4.26
CA CYS A 194 -12.31 -12.81 -2.81
C CYS A 194 -10.98 -13.33 -2.27
N CYS A 195 -10.43 -12.74 -1.21
CA CYS A 195 -10.75 -11.39 -0.71
C CYS A 195 -9.43 -10.68 -0.34
N PHE A 196 -9.28 -9.38 -0.63
CA PHE A 196 -8.07 -8.65 -0.24
C PHE A 196 -8.36 -7.96 1.08
N ASP A 197 -8.20 -8.74 2.15
CA ASP A 197 -8.57 -8.31 3.48
C ASP A 197 -7.36 -8.09 4.39
N TYR A 198 -7.51 -7.24 5.40
CA TYR A 198 -6.61 -7.15 6.53
C TYR A 198 -7.42 -6.92 7.81
N GLY A 199 -7.32 -7.83 8.78
CA GLY A 199 -8.04 -7.71 10.04
C GLY A 199 -8.37 -9.04 10.71
N ASN A 200 -9.43 -9.02 11.52
CA ASN A 200 -9.87 -10.12 12.36
C ASN A 200 -10.56 -11.24 11.56
N ALA A 201 -10.20 -12.49 11.84
CA ALA A 201 -10.77 -13.64 11.17
C ALA A 201 -10.92 -14.87 12.09
N GLU A 202 -11.44 -15.95 11.51
CA GLU A 202 -11.57 -17.27 12.11
C GLU A 202 -10.22 -17.87 12.44
N THR A 203 -10.18 -18.66 13.51
CA THR A 203 -8.97 -19.40 13.91
C THR A 203 -8.85 -20.76 13.22
N THR A 204 -9.87 -21.17 12.47
CA THR A 204 -9.96 -22.48 11.82
C THR A 204 -9.65 -22.47 10.33
N ASN A 205 -9.54 -21.27 9.74
CA ASN A 205 -9.36 -21.03 8.30
C ASN A 205 -10.53 -21.52 7.45
N ASN A 206 -11.72 -21.61 8.04
CA ASN A 206 -12.98 -21.90 7.38
C ASN A 206 -13.95 -20.74 7.60
N ASP A 207 -14.99 -20.70 6.79
CA ASP A 207 -16.18 -19.92 7.08
C ASP A 207 -16.91 -20.56 8.27
N ASP A 208 -16.82 -19.91 9.44
CA ASP A 208 -17.50 -20.32 10.68
C ASP A 208 -18.83 -19.57 10.89
N GLY A 209 -19.27 -18.80 9.88
CA GLY A 209 -20.58 -18.16 9.75
C GLY A 209 -20.62 -16.69 10.15
N ASN A 210 -21.70 -15.98 9.78
CA ASN A 210 -21.88 -14.53 10.01
C ASN A 210 -21.30 -13.98 11.33
N GLY A 211 -20.45 -12.96 11.21
CA GLY A 211 -19.92 -12.17 12.32
C GLY A 211 -18.67 -12.75 12.99
N THR A 212 -18.09 -13.82 12.45
CA THR A 212 -16.81 -14.40 12.89
C THR A 212 -15.58 -13.66 12.36
N MET A 213 -15.73 -12.87 11.29
CA MET A 213 -14.74 -11.91 10.82
C MET A 213 -15.08 -10.46 11.19
N GLU A 214 -14.05 -9.62 11.22
CA GLU A 214 -14.14 -8.17 11.14
C GLU A 214 -12.84 -7.68 10.51
N ALA A 215 -12.80 -7.59 9.18
CA ALA A 215 -11.59 -7.21 8.45
C ALA A 215 -11.85 -6.09 7.44
N ILE A 216 -10.85 -5.23 7.23
CA ILE A 216 -10.86 -4.25 6.15
C ILE A 216 -10.80 -5.01 4.83
N TYR A 217 -11.77 -4.82 3.94
CA TYR A 217 -11.69 -5.25 2.55
C TYR A 217 -11.36 -4.06 1.64
N PHE A 218 -10.48 -4.26 0.66
CA PHE A 218 -10.22 -3.28 -0.39
C PHE A 218 -10.25 -3.89 -1.80
N GLY A 219 -11.20 -3.47 -2.63
CA GLY A 219 -11.29 -3.93 -4.02
C GLY A 219 -12.62 -3.59 -4.67
N ASN A 220 -12.98 -4.29 -5.77
CA ASN A 220 -14.22 -4.02 -6.50
C ASN A 220 -15.13 -5.25 -6.74
N ALA A 221 -15.02 -6.27 -5.90
CA ALA A 221 -16.03 -7.32 -5.75
C ALA A 221 -17.44 -6.72 -5.69
N SER A 222 -18.37 -7.31 -6.45
CA SER A 222 -19.75 -6.83 -6.59
C SER A 222 -20.79 -7.94 -6.46
N TYR A 223 -20.42 -9.06 -5.84
CA TYR A 223 -21.28 -10.22 -5.60
C TYR A 223 -21.90 -10.23 -4.19
N TRP A 224 -21.50 -9.27 -3.33
CA TRP A 224 -22.17 -8.90 -2.08
C TRP A 224 -22.64 -7.44 -2.16
N ASP A 225 -22.28 -6.57 -1.21
CA ASP A 225 -22.56 -5.14 -1.29
C ASP A 225 -21.58 -4.42 -2.23
N THR A 226 -21.97 -3.20 -2.59
CA THR A 226 -21.12 -2.26 -3.32
C THR A 226 -21.26 -0.86 -2.74
N GLY A 227 -20.27 -0.01 -3.02
CA GLY A 227 -20.41 1.43 -2.85
C GLY A 227 -20.95 2.12 -4.11
N ALA A 228 -20.82 3.44 -4.16
CA ALA A 228 -21.05 4.23 -5.37
C ALA A 228 -19.91 4.05 -6.38
N GLY A 229 -20.23 4.14 -7.68
CA GLY A 229 -19.24 4.02 -8.76
C GLY A 229 -18.92 2.57 -9.12
N ASN A 230 -17.69 2.31 -9.58
CA ASN A 230 -17.23 0.99 -10.05
C ASN A 230 -16.11 0.41 -9.18
N GLY A 231 -15.96 0.96 -7.97
CA GLY A 231 -14.86 0.62 -7.08
C GLY A 231 -13.49 1.18 -7.52
N PRO A 232 -12.43 0.88 -6.77
CA PRO A 232 -12.48 0.05 -5.57
C PRO A 232 -13.15 0.79 -4.40
N TRP A 233 -13.62 0.02 -3.43
CA TRP A 233 -14.29 0.48 -2.21
C TRP A 233 -13.53 -0.02 -0.99
N ILE A 234 -13.72 0.68 0.14
CA ILE A 234 -13.34 0.18 1.44
C ILE A 234 -14.60 -0.41 2.07
N MET A 235 -14.62 -1.71 2.32
CA MET A 235 -15.73 -2.39 2.98
C MET A 235 -15.23 -3.09 4.24
N ALA A 236 -16.16 -3.62 5.04
CA ALA A 236 -15.83 -4.58 6.09
C ALA A 236 -16.24 -5.99 5.63
N ASP A 237 -15.32 -6.94 5.66
CA ASP A 237 -15.67 -8.36 5.66
C ASP A 237 -16.11 -8.76 7.06
N LEU A 238 -17.36 -9.20 7.18
CA LEU A 238 -17.95 -9.68 8.44
C LEU A 238 -18.28 -11.19 8.38
N GLU A 239 -17.65 -11.92 7.44
CA GLU A 239 -17.96 -13.28 7.00
C GLU A 239 -19.32 -13.38 6.30
N ASN A 240 -19.39 -14.15 5.21
CA ASN A 240 -20.59 -14.31 4.37
C ASN A 240 -21.14 -13.00 3.78
N GLY A 241 -20.33 -11.93 3.79
CA GLY A 241 -20.69 -10.64 3.24
C GLY A 241 -19.61 -9.59 3.38
N LEU A 242 -19.33 -8.90 2.27
CA LEU A 242 -18.64 -7.62 2.27
C LEU A 242 -19.68 -6.52 2.43
N PHE A 243 -19.48 -5.63 3.41
CA PHE A 243 -20.42 -4.59 3.78
C PHE A 243 -19.86 -3.19 3.52
N SER A 244 -20.55 -2.44 2.65
CA SER A 244 -20.32 -1.00 2.47
C SER A 244 -21.17 -0.16 3.42
N GLY A 245 -22.14 -0.76 4.14
CA GLY A 245 -23.01 -0.12 5.12
C GLY A 245 -23.93 -1.11 5.84
N SER A 246 -25.02 -0.64 6.47
CA SER A 246 -25.91 -1.50 7.30
C SER A 246 -26.84 -2.43 6.54
N ASN A 247 -27.04 -2.23 5.24
CA ASN A 247 -28.03 -2.95 4.47
C ASN A 247 -27.38 -4.14 3.78
N VAL A 248 -27.96 -5.33 3.91
CA VAL A 248 -27.43 -6.55 3.29
C VAL A 248 -27.82 -6.61 1.81
N ASN A 249 -26.87 -6.94 0.94
CA ASN A 249 -27.01 -7.03 -0.52
C ASN A 249 -27.59 -5.77 -1.15
N SER A 250 -27.12 -4.59 -0.70
CA SER A 250 -27.64 -3.30 -1.13
C SER A 250 -26.51 -2.29 -1.29
N PRO A 251 -26.43 -1.58 -2.45
CA PRO A 251 -25.43 -0.54 -2.62
C PRO A 251 -25.56 0.55 -1.55
N ASN A 252 -24.45 0.94 -0.92
CA ASN A 252 -24.38 2.14 -0.08
C ASN A 252 -23.82 3.31 -0.90
N PRO A 253 -24.63 4.29 -1.32
CA PRO A 253 -24.13 5.46 -2.05
C PRO A 253 -23.18 6.34 -1.23
N GLY A 254 -23.14 6.16 0.10
CA GLY A 254 -22.24 6.86 1.01
C GLY A 254 -20.81 6.31 1.02
N ASP A 255 -20.57 5.15 0.42
CA ASP A 255 -19.24 4.55 0.26
C ASP A 255 -18.71 4.81 -1.16
N PRO A 256 -17.83 5.81 -1.37
CA PRO A 256 -17.41 6.21 -2.70
C PRO A 256 -16.31 5.30 -3.26
N THR A 257 -16.16 5.26 -4.59
CA THR A 257 -14.90 4.82 -5.20
C THR A 257 -13.73 5.62 -4.63
N ILE A 258 -12.71 4.92 -4.12
CA ILE A 258 -11.49 5.53 -3.56
C ILE A 258 -10.23 4.84 -4.11
N ASN A 259 -9.53 5.53 -5.02
CA ASN A 259 -8.41 4.97 -5.78
C ASN A 259 -7.14 5.83 -5.71
N TYR A 260 -6.88 6.44 -4.56
CA TYR A 260 -5.61 7.13 -4.34
C TYR A 260 -4.47 6.12 -4.44
N ARG A 261 -3.34 6.51 -5.04
CA ARG A 261 -2.17 5.61 -5.14
C ARG A 261 -1.72 5.10 -3.77
N PHE A 262 -1.90 5.89 -2.72
CA PHE A 262 -1.80 5.42 -1.34
C PHE A 262 -3.12 5.76 -0.65
N THR A 263 -3.91 4.74 -0.37
CA THR A 263 -5.21 4.88 0.30
C THR A 263 -5.02 4.45 1.75
N THR A 264 -5.50 5.25 2.69
CA THR A 264 -5.69 4.81 4.07
C THR A 264 -7.12 4.28 4.18
N ALA A 265 -7.27 3.03 4.63
CA ALA A 265 -8.55 2.43 4.93
C ALA A 265 -8.63 2.12 6.43
N MET A 266 -9.82 2.33 7.01
CA MET A 266 -10.07 2.13 8.43
C MET A 266 -11.46 1.56 8.64
N ILE A 267 -11.53 0.53 9.48
CA ILE A 267 -12.78 0.09 10.09
C ILE A 267 -12.64 0.05 11.60
N LYS A 268 -13.78 0.13 12.30
CA LYS A 268 -13.84 -0.12 13.74
C LYS A 268 -15.19 -0.65 14.12
N GLY A 269 -15.20 -1.55 15.09
CA GLY A 269 -16.35 -2.33 15.49
C GLY A 269 -16.53 -2.39 16.99
N GLY A 270 -17.77 -2.46 17.44
CA GLY A 270 -18.14 -2.69 18.83
C GLY A 270 -19.59 -3.15 18.93
N ALA A 271 -20.11 -3.19 20.16
CA ALA A 271 -21.45 -3.68 20.44
C ALA A 271 -22.52 -2.92 19.63
N ASN A 272 -23.09 -3.62 18.65
CA ASN A 272 -24.03 -3.10 17.65
C ASN A 272 -23.65 -1.74 17.03
N GLN A 273 -22.36 -1.47 16.82
CA GLN A 273 -21.90 -0.27 16.14
C GLN A 273 -20.62 -0.54 15.36
N TRP A 274 -20.48 0.08 14.19
CA TRP A 274 -19.25 0.04 13.41
C TRP A 274 -19.14 1.25 12.47
N ALA A 275 -17.97 1.45 11.88
CA ALA A 275 -17.72 2.55 10.95
C ALA A 275 -16.71 2.17 9.87
N ILE A 276 -16.82 2.84 8.72
CA ILE A 276 -15.84 2.82 7.62
C ILE A 276 -15.33 4.25 7.43
N ARG A 277 -14.01 4.41 7.40
CA ARG A 277 -13.37 5.68 7.09
C ARG A 277 -12.25 5.47 6.08
N GLY A 278 -12.03 6.46 5.22
CA GLY A 278 -11.00 6.39 4.21
C GLY A 278 -10.46 7.74 3.82
N GLY A 279 -9.23 7.75 3.28
CA GLY A 279 -8.56 8.98 2.85
C GLY A 279 -7.32 8.71 1.99
N ASN A 280 -6.73 9.79 1.50
CA ASN A 280 -5.45 9.73 0.81
C ASN A 280 -4.31 9.70 1.83
N ALA A 281 -3.56 8.61 1.88
CA ALA A 281 -2.42 8.43 2.80
C ALA A 281 -1.28 9.42 2.55
N ALA A 282 -1.22 10.05 1.36
CA ALA A 282 -0.19 11.04 1.04
C ALA A 282 -0.58 12.46 1.45
N SER A 283 -1.87 12.75 1.71
CA SER A 283 -2.33 14.10 2.05
C SER A 283 -3.80 14.16 2.50
N GLY A 284 -4.16 15.17 3.29
CA GLY A 284 -5.56 15.45 3.64
C GLY A 284 -6.03 14.73 4.90
N GLY A 285 -7.33 14.46 5.00
CA GLY A 285 -7.94 13.86 6.18
C GLY A 285 -8.84 12.68 5.82
N LEU A 286 -9.32 11.99 6.84
CA LEU A 286 -10.29 10.91 6.70
C LEU A 286 -11.69 11.45 6.46
N SER A 287 -12.41 10.78 5.57
CA SER A 287 -13.87 10.89 5.43
C SER A 287 -14.53 9.67 6.04
N THR A 288 -15.73 9.83 6.58
CA THR A 288 -16.52 8.71 7.12
C THR A 288 -17.56 8.31 6.08
N PHE A 289 -17.46 7.07 5.60
CA PHE A 289 -18.33 6.50 4.57
C PHE A 289 -19.52 5.75 5.17
N TYR A 290 -19.31 5.20 6.36
CA TYR A 290 -20.35 4.59 7.16
C TYR A 290 -20.08 4.81 8.65
N SER A 291 -21.13 5.01 9.44
CA SER A 291 -21.09 4.95 10.90
C SER A 291 -22.49 4.67 11.41
N GLY A 292 -22.69 3.54 12.08
CA GLY A 292 -24.02 3.11 12.48
C GLY A 292 -24.09 1.67 13.00
N PRO A 293 -25.30 1.10 13.09
CA PRO A 293 -25.50 -0.24 13.63
C PRO A 293 -24.94 -1.36 12.75
N ARG A 294 -24.82 -2.57 13.30
CA ARG A 294 -24.45 -3.76 12.51
C ARG A 294 -25.54 -4.10 11.48
N PRO A 295 -25.19 -4.74 10.36
CA PRO A 295 -26.18 -5.32 9.47
C PRO A 295 -27.06 -6.36 10.20
N PRO A 296 -28.32 -6.55 9.79
CA PRO A 296 -29.18 -7.59 10.33
C PRO A 296 -28.52 -8.98 10.28
N GLY A 297 -28.46 -9.69 11.41
CA GLY A 297 -27.83 -11.00 11.51
C GLY A 297 -26.37 -11.01 11.96
N TYR A 298 -25.76 -9.83 12.15
CA TYR A 298 -24.35 -9.66 12.54
C TYR A 298 -24.20 -9.02 13.93
N ASN A 299 -25.20 -9.20 14.80
CA ASN A 299 -25.16 -8.68 16.18
C ASN A 299 -25.76 -9.68 17.18
N PRO A 300 -25.05 -10.02 18.27
CA PRO A 300 -23.65 -9.65 18.55
C PRO A 300 -22.68 -10.24 17.52
N MET A 301 -21.46 -9.70 17.44
CA MET A 301 -20.38 -10.33 16.66
C MET A 301 -19.85 -11.58 17.39
N HIS A 302 -19.18 -12.44 16.63
CA HIS A 302 -18.62 -13.73 17.04
C HIS A 302 -17.14 -13.87 16.69
N LYS A 303 -16.42 -12.75 16.59
CA LYS A 303 -15.01 -12.69 16.19
C LYS A 303 -14.12 -13.72 16.88
N GLU A 304 -13.22 -14.35 16.14
CA GLU A 304 -12.36 -15.40 16.71
C GLU A 304 -10.95 -14.93 17.05
N GLY A 305 -10.50 -13.82 16.44
CA GLY A 305 -9.27 -13.15 16.80
C GLY A 305 -8.03 -13.68 16.09
N ALA A 306 -8.16 -14.43 14.99
CA ALA A 306 -7.03 -14.59 14.06
C ALA A 306 -6.74 -13.27 13.33
N ILE A 307 -5.61 -13.22 12.62
CA ILE A 307 -5.27 -12.08 11.75
C ILE A 307 -4.97 -12.62 10.37
N LEU A 308 -5.52 -12.00 9.34
CA LEU A 308 -5.20 -12.28 7.95
C LEU A 308 -4.73 -11.05 7.18
N LEU A 309 -4.09 -11.30 6.04
CA LEU A 309 -3.70 -10.30 5.05
C LEU A 309 -3.76 -10.89 3.64
N GLY A 310 -4.55 -10.27 2.76
CA GLY A 310 -4.59 -10.54 1.32
C GLY A 310 -5.46 -11.72 0.89
N ILE A 311 -6.21 -12.30 1.82
CA ILE A 311 -7.14 -13.44 1.65
C ILE A 311 -8.41 -13.22 2.48
N GLY A 312 -9.47 -13.97 2.18
CA GLY A 312 -10.65 -14.08 3.06
C GLY A 312 -10.46 -15.06 4.24
N GLY A 313 -11.41 -15.06 5.18
CA GLY A 313 -11.40 -15.88 6.40
C GLY A 313 -11.26 -17.37 6.14
N ASP A 314 -11.90 -17.87 5.09
CA ASP A 314 -11.86 -19.27 4.64
C ASP A 314 -10.67 -19.62 3.72
N ASN A 315 -9.68 -18.73 3.64
CA ASN A 315 -8.54 -18.78 2.71
C ASN A 315 -8.95 -18.62 1.22
N SER A 316 -10.01 -17.87 0.94
CA SER A 316 -10.27 -17.34 -0.41
C SER A 316 -9.13 -16.42 -0.85
N ASP A 317 -8.32 -16.88 -1.80
CA ASP A 317 -7.04 -16.29 -2.20
C ASP A 317 -7.05 -15.67 -3.60
N GLY A 318 -8.23 -15.39 -4.15
CA GLY A 318 -8.43 -14.89 -5.51
C GLY A 318 -8.09 -13.42 -5.70
N ALA A 319 -7.97 -12.67 -4.61
CA ALA A 319 -7.81 -11.22 -4.65
C ALA A 319 -6.39 -10.76 -4.99
N ALA A 320 -6.25 -9.49 -5.33
CA ALA A 320 -4.96 -8.83 -5.54
C ALA A 320 -4.95 -7.50 -4.80
N GLY A 321 -3.80 -7.10 -4.29
CA GLY A 321 -3.64 -5.83 -3.59
C GLY A 321 -2.22 -5.55 -3.18
N THR A 322 -1.97 -4.36 -2.63
CA THR A 322 -0.67 -4.03 -2.05
C THR A 322 -0.85 -3.47 -0.66
N PHE A 323 -0.22 -4.09 0.33
CA PHE A 323 -0.19 -3.62 1.71
C PHE A 323 1.14 -2.92 2.04
N TYR A 324 1.10 -1.82 2.77
CA TYR A 324 2.30 -1.08 3.20
C TYR A 324 2.50 -1.11 4.72
N GLU A 325 1.45 -0.78 5.45
CA GLU A 325 1.40 -0.81 6.91
C GLU A 325 -0.05 -0.98 7.37
N GLY A 326 -0.24 -1.50 8.57
CA GLY A 326 -1.55 -1.62 9.20
C GLY A 326 -1.45 -2.08 10.64
N VAL A 327 -2.50 -1.85 11.42
CA VAL A 327 -2.59 -2.26 12.82
C VAL A 327 -3.99 -2.74 13.14
N MET A 328 -4.10 -3.51 14.21
CA MET A 328 -5.35 -3.81 14.91
C MET A 328 -5.22 -3.34 16.35
N THR A 329 -6.32 -2.85 16.92
CA THR A 329 -6.35 -2.23 18.26
C THR A 329 -7.36 -2.89 19.18
N SER A 330 -7.11 -2.84 20.49
CA SER A 330 -8.12 -3.17 21.49
C SER A 330 -8.93 -1.92 21.84
N GLY A 331 -10.26 -2.01 21.80
CA GLY A 331 -11.16 -0.88 22.03
C GLY A 331 -11.63 -0.22 20.74
N TYR A 332 -12.66 0.64 20.84
CA TYR A 332 -13.24 1.35 19.70
C TYR A 332 -12.56 2.72 19.55
N PRO A 333 -11.67 2.94 18.56
CA PRO A 333 -10.90 4.17 18.48
C PRO A 333 -11.78 5.39 18.23
N SER A 334 -11.47 6.50 18.90
CA SER A 334 -12.16 7.76 18.63
C SER A 334 -11.79 8.30 17.25
N ASP A 335 -12.71 9.03 16.61
CA ASP A 335 -12.45 9.67 15.31
C ASP A 335 -11.24 10.61 15.36
N ALA A 336 -10.99 11.23 16.52
CA ALA A 336 -9.85 12.10 16.77
C ALA A 336 -8.52 11.32 16.83
N THR A 337 -8.52 10.13 17.43
CA THR A 337 -7.37 9.21 17.44
C THR A 337 -6.99 8.84 16.01
N GLU A 338 -7.96 8.38 15.23
CA GLU A 338 -7.76 8.01 13.81
C GLU A 338 -7.33 9.21 12.95
N ALA A 339 -7.87 10.42 13.19
CA ALA A 339 -7.44 11.62 12.48
C ALA A 339 -5.98 11.98 12.80
N ALA A 340 -5.51 11.75 14.03
CA ALA A 340 -4.11 11.92 14.40
C ALA A 340 -3.22 10.85 13.75
N VAL A 341 -3.69 9.61 13.64
CA VAL A 341 -3.02 8.55 12.89
C VAL A 341 -2.91 8.90 11.40
N GLN A 342 -3.97 9.40 10.77
CA GLN A 342 -3.93 9.88 9.39
C GLN A 342 -2.89 11.00 9.21
N ALA A 343 -2.84 11.96 10.14
CA ALA A 343 -1.86 13.03 10.08
C ALA A 343 -0.41 12.49 10.17
N ASN A 344 -0.20 11.44 10.97
CA ASN A 344 1.09 10.74 11.03
C ASN A 344 1.41 10.01 9.72
N ILE A 345 0.44 9.32 9.12
CA ILE A 345 0.59 8.63 7.82
C ILE A 345 0.97 9.64 6.72
N ASN A 346 0.27 10.78 6.64
CA ASN A 346 0.61 11.86 5.71
C ASN A 346 2.05 12.35 5.90
N ALA A 347 2.46 12.55 7.15
CA ALA A 347 3.80 13.01 7.50
C ALA A 347 4.89 11.97 7.19
N ALA A 348 4.54 10.69 7.04
CA ALA A 348 5.46 9.64 6.61
C ALA A 348 5.98 9.89 5.19
N GLY A 349 5.22 10.61 4.35
CA GLY A 349 5.65 10.99 3.00
C GLY A 349 5.74 9.79 2.06
N TYR A 350 4.68 8.99 2.00
CA TYR A 350 4.53 7.95 0.99
C TYR A 350 4.55 8.56 -0.41
N ALA A 351 5.46 8.09 -1.24
CA ALA A 351 5.50 8.43 -2.65
C ALA A 351 5.77 7.17 -3.46
N ALA A 352 5.14 7.10 -4.65
CA ALA A 352 5.39 6.02 -5.58
C ALA A 352 6.90 5.96 -5.78
N GLY A 353 7.46 4.76 -5.70
CA GLY A 353 8.85 4.60 -6.03
C GLY A 353 9.00 5.11 -7.45
N THR A 354 9.78 6.17 -7.66
CA THR A 354 10.48 6.25 -8.93
C THR A 354 11.21 4.92 -8.96
N SER A 355 10.81 4.01 -9.83
CA SER A 355 11.49 2.74 -9.98
C SER A 355 12.90 3.02 -10.52
N GLY A 356 13.78 3.71 -9.78
CA GLY A 356 15.22 3.78 -10.02
C GLY A 356 15.87 2.43 -9.71
N GLY A 357 15.12 1.34 -9.85
CA GLY A 357 15.65 0.00 -9.84
C GLY A 357 16.48 -0.18 -11.10
N THR A 358 17.78 -0.38 -10.91
CA THR A 358 18.59 -1.00 -11.93
C THR A 358 18.14 -2.45 -12.08
N GLY A 359 17.83 -2.88 -13.29
CA GLY A 359 17.40 -4.25 -13.58
C GLY A 359 17.84 -4.63 -14.99
N THR A 360 18.33 -5.84 -15.16
CA THR A 360 18.76 -6.37 -16.46
C THR A 360 17.95 -7.62 -16.75
N GLY A 361 17.30 -7.67 -17.90
CA GLY A 361 16.46 -8.79 -18.29
C GLY A 361 15.73 -8.52 -19.59
N ALA A 362 14.81 -9.40 -19.97
CA ALA A 362 13.98 -9.16 -21.12
C ALA A 362 12.83 -8.22 -20.76
N LEU A 363 12.50 -7.29 -21.64
CA LEU A 363 11.32 -6.44 -21.49
C LEU A 363 10.15 -7.11 -22.23
N HIS A 364 9.35 -7.86 -21.48
CA HIS A 364 8.25 -8.66 -22.01
C HIS A 364 7.06 -7.77 -22.37
N ALA A 365 6.57 -7.88 -23.61
CA ALA A 365 5.28 -7.39 -24.05
C ALA A 365 4.20 -8.40 -23.64
N ASN A 366 3.52 -8.15 -22.52
CA ASN A 366 2.64 -9.13 -21.88
C ASN A 366 1.49 -9.55 -22.80
N GLY A 367 0.87 -8.60 -23.51
CA GLY A 367 -0.23 -8.88 -24.45
C GLY A 367 0.15 -9.79 -25.63
N ALA A 368 1.44 -9.87 -25.98
CA ALA A 368 1.94 -10.70 -27.08
C ALA A 368 2.74 -11.92 -26.62
N SER A 369 3.06 -12.03 -25.32
CA SER A 369 3.98 -13.05 -24.78
C SER A 369 5.33 -13.07 -25.52
N LYS A 370 5.86 -11.88 -25.85
CA LYS A 370 7.08 -11.65 -26.64
C LYS A 370 7.97 -10.63 -25.96
N CYS A 371 9.16 -10.43 -26.49
CA CYS A 371 10.17 -9.55 -25.91
C CYS A 371 10.40 -8.33 -26.80
N LEU A 372 10.66 -7.18 -26.20
CA LEU A 372 11.18 -6.00 -26.89
C LEU A 372 12.53 -6.36 -27.52
N ASP A 373 12.62 -6.20 -28.83
CA ASP A 373 13.69 -6.72 -29.65
C ASP A 373 14.28 -5.60 -30.50
N ASP A 374 15.60 -5.44 -30.43
CA ASP A 374 16.35 -4.72 -31.45
C ASP A 374 16.59 -5.63 -32.67
N PRO A 375 15.95 -5.33 -33.82
CA PRO A 375 15.95 -6.22 -34.96
C PRO A 375 17.35 -6.63 -35.43
N ASN A 376 17.61 -7.94 -35.40
CA ASN A 376 18.89 -8.55 -35.80
C ASN A 376 20.10 -8.07 -34.97
N GLY A 377 19.91 -7.52 -33.77
CA GLY A 377 20.98 -6.97 -32.94
C GLY A 377 21.73 -5.83 -33.62
N SER A 378 20.97 -4.86 -34.14
CA SER A 378 21.51 -3.67 -34.80
C SER A 378 22.44 -2.89 -33.86
N THR A 379 23.30 -2.10 -34.49
CA THR A 379 24.10 -1.05 -33.82
C THR A 379 23.96 0.29 -34.57
N THR A 380 22.90 0.41 -35.37
CA THR A 380 22.61 1.60 -36.18
C THR A 380 21.55 2.42 -35.47
N GLY A 381 21.94 3.59 -34.97
CA GLY A 381 20.97 4.55 -34.42
C GLY A 381 19.86 4.85 -35.43
N GLY A 382 18.61 4.81 -34.96
CA GLY A 382 17.42 4.99 -35.80
C GLY A 382 16.71 3.68 -36.16
N THR A 383 17.29 2.52 -35.85
CA THR A 383 16.57 1.24 -35.99
C THR A 383 15.35 1.24 -35.07
N GLN A 384 14.15 1.09 -35.66
CA GLN A 384 12.90 0.99 -34.91
C GLN A 384 12.78 -0.38 -34.27
N LEU A 385 12.36 -0.39 -33.00
CA LEU A 385 12.19 -1.62 -32.26
C LEU A 385 10.93 -2.37 -32.65
N GLN A 386 10.99 -3.67 -32.41
CA GLN A 386 9.90 -4.59 -32.64
C GLN A 386 9.66 -5.46 -31.40
N ILE A 387 8.61 -6.28 -31.43
CA ILE A 387 8.51 -7.45 -30.58
C ILE A 387 8.87 -8.71 -31.36
N TYR A 388 9.53 -9.65 -30.69
CA TYR A 388 9.89 -10.94 -31.27
C TYR A 388 9.83 -12.03 -30.19
N GLY A 389 9.73 -13.30 -30.61
CA GLY A 389 9.85 -14.43 -29.71
C GLY A 389 11.06 -14.30 -28.77
N CYS A 390 10.82 -14.45 -27.47
CA CYS A 390 11.85 -14.33 -26.44
C CYS A 390 12.90 -15.43 -26.61
N ASN A 391 14.14 -15.05 -26.88
CA ASN A 391 15.21 -15.98 -27.26
C ASN A 391 16.49 -15.86 -26.40
N GLY A 392 16.51 -14.93 -25.42
CA GLY A 392 17.61 -14.74 -24.49
C GLY A 392 18.88 -14.13 -25.10
N GLN A 393 18.81 -13.60 -26.33
CA GLN A 393 19.93 -12.94 -26.98
C GLN A 393 20.14 -11.52 -26.46
N ALA A 394 21.35 -10.98 -26.71
CA ALA A 394 21.75 -9.65 -26.24
C ALA A 394 20.82 -8.53 -26.74
N ASN A 395 20.27 -8.67 -27.94
CA ASN A 395 19.36 -7.72 -28.57
C ASN A 395 17.94 -7.68 -27.96
N GLN A 396 17.65 -8.58 -27.00
CA GLN A 396 16.44 -8.58 -26.17
C GLN A 396 16.76 -8.36 -24.69
N THR A 397 18.04 -8.16 -24.34
CA THR A 397 18.48 -7.97 -22.96
C THR A 397 18.60 -6.48 -22.68
N TRP A 398 17.63 -5.94 -21.96
CA TRP A 398 17.54 -4.53 -21.62
C TRP A 398 18.02 -4.30 -20.19
N THR A 399 18.88 -3.30 -20.02
CA THR A 399 19.31 -2.83 -18.70
C THR A 399 18.68 -1.49 -18.40
N ARG A 400 17.85 -1.46 -17.36
CA ARG A 400 17.37 -0.21 -16.78
C ARG A 400 18.46 0.40 -15.92
N THR A 401 18.74 1.67 -16.13
CA THR A 401 19.72 2.45 -15.38
C THR A 401 19.06 3.26 -14.28
N SER A 402 19.84 3.73 -13.30
CA SER A 402 19.36 4.63 -12.24
C SER A 402 18.86 5.98 -12.77
N SER A 403 19.26 6.37 -13.99
CA SER A 403 18.78 7.57 -14.69
C SER A 403 17.56 7.30 -15.56
N ASN A 404 16.81 6.21 -15.31
CA ASN A 404 15.64 5.77 -16.07
C ASN A 404 15.87 5.50 -17.56
N GLN A 405 17.11 5.35 -18.04
CA GLN A 405 17.35 4.87 -19.41
C GLN A 405 17.19 3.35 -19.48
N LEU A 406 16.70 2.85 -20.60
CA LEU A 406 16.77 1.43 -20.97
C LEU A 406 17.85 1.25 -22.02
N THR A 407 18.89 0.49 -21.71
CA THR A 407 20.03 0.29 -22.61
C THR A 407 20.06 -1.14 -23.14
N VAL A 408 20.40 -1.31 -24.41
CA VAL A 408 20.70 -2.59 -25.04
C VAL A 408 22.15 -2.58 -25.52
N THR A 409 22.86 -3.70 -25.38
CA THR A 409 24.27 -3.79 -25.81
C THR A 409 24.46 -4.90 -26.83
N ASN A 410 24.71 -4.52 -28.08
CA ASN A 410 24.92 -5.43 -29.20
C ASN A 410 26.34 -5.28 -29.74
N SER A 411 27.08 -6.38 -29.84
CA SER A 411 28.46 -6.40 -30.37
C SER A 411 29.41 -5.37 -29.73
N GLY A 412 29.20 -5.05 -28.45
CA GLY A 412 30.00 -4.08 -27.70
C GLY A 412 29.55 -2.62 -27.84
N THR A 413 28.54 -2.33 -28.64
CA THR A 413 27.90 -1.01 -28.74
C THR A 413 26.69 -0.96 -27.81
N THR A 414 26.62 0.05 -26.94
CA THR A 414 25.48 0.30 -26.06
C THR A 414 24.65 1.46 -26.59
N ASP A 415 23.40 1.17 -26.93
CA ASP A 415 22.41 2.16 -27.34
C ASP A 415 21.26 2.21 -26.33
N CYS A 416 20.48 3.29 -26.38
CA CYS A 416 19.35 3.56 -25.50
C CYS A 416 18.02 3.43 -26.26
N LEU A 417 16.99 2.96 -25.58
CA LEU A 417 15.61 3.07 -26.00
C LEU A 417 15.24 4.56 -26.12
N ASP A 418 14.79 4.99 -27.29
CA ASP A 418 14.65 6.41 -27.63
C ASP A 418 13.32 6.68 -28.35
N ALA A 419 12.61 7.71 -27.91
CA ALA A 419 11.48 8.27 -28.65
C ALA A 419 12.01 9.19 -29.78
N ASN A 420 11.91 8.69 -31.02
CA ASN A 420 12.58 9.26 -32.18
C ASN A 420 12.33 10.76 -32.34
N GLY A 421 13.43 11.53 -32.44
CA GLY A 421 13.38 12.98 -32.66
C GLY A 421 12.75 13.77 -31.52
N GLN A 422 12.77 13.25 -30.28
CA GLN A 422 12.10 13.85 -29.12
C GLN A 422 10.59 14.00 -29.31
N GLY A 423 9.98 13.10 -30.09
CA GLY A 423 8.55 13.16 -30.40
C GLY A 423 7.67 12.94 -29.16
N THR A 424 6.65 13.77 -29.01
CA THR A 424 5.68 13.71 -27.89
C THR A 424 4.24 13.47 -28.36
N SER A 425 4.06 12.98 -29.58
CA SER A 425 2.73 12.71 -30.17
C SER A 425 2.51 11.20 -30.34
N PRO A 426 1.26 10.71 -30.23
CA PRO A 426 0.94 9.33 -30.58
C PRO A 426 1.41 8.99 -32.00
N GLY A 427 1.99 7.79 -32.18
CA GLY A 427 2.63 7.37 -33.42
C GLY A 427 4.13 7.71 -33.50
N THR A 428 4.72 8.31 -32.47
CA THR A 428 6.18 8.52 -32.42
C THR A 428 6.87 7.16 -32.36
N LYS A 429 7.78 6.91 -33.30
CA LYS A 429 8.54 5.65 -33.36
C LYS A 429 9.46 5.51 -32.15
N VAL A 430 9.54 4.29 -31.62
CA VAL A 430 10.53 3.93 -30.60
C VAL A 430 11.70 3.21 -31.25
N ILE A 431 12.89 3.77 -31.12
CA ILE A 431 14.12 3.35 -31.81
C ILE A 431 15.23 3.04 -30.80
N ILE A 432 16.34 2.47 -31.27
CA ILE A 432 17.62 2.61 -30.58
C ILE A 432 18.36 3.86 -31.05
N TRP A 433 19.03 4.54 -30.13
CA TRP A 433 19.89 5.68 -30.43
C TRP A 433 21.05 5.75 -29.43
N PRO A 434 22.22 6.33 -29.81
CA PRO A 434 23.30 6.56 -28.87
C PRO A 434 22.82 7.24 -27.59
N CYS A 435 23.20 6.67 -26.45
CA CYS A 435 22.80 7.19 -25.15
C CYS A 435 23.33 8.61 -24.93
N SER A 436 22.40 9.55 -24.72
CA SER A 436 22.66 10.98 -24.57
C SER A 436 22.22 11.51 -23.20
N GLY A 437 21.45 10.73 -22.44
CA GLY A 437 20.86 11.13 -21.16
C GLY A 437 19.65 12.06 -21.28
N GLN A 438 19.22 12.41 -22.49
CA GLN A 438 18.06 13.27 -22.73
C GLN A 438 16.75 12.63 -22.29
N SER A 439 15.73 13.45 -22.02
CA SER A 439 14.44 13.00 -21.48
C SER A 439 13.65 12.06 -22.42
N ASN A 440 13.88 12.12 -23.74
CA ASN A 440 13.29 11.19 -24.71
C ASN A 440 13.88 9.76 -24.63
N GLN A 441 14.97 9.57 -23.88
CA GLN A 441 15.58 8.28 -23.61
C GLN A 441 15.30 7.77 -22.19
N GLN A 442 14.45 8.48 -21.44
CA GLN A 442 14.10 8.13 -20.07
C GLN A 442 12.69 7.54 -20.02
N TRP A 443 12.55 6.43 -19.31
CA TRP A 443 11.36 5.59 -19.28
C TRP A 443 10.95 5.28 -17.85
N GLN A 444 9.71 5.62 -17.53
CA GLN A 444 9.10 5.37 -16.24
C GLN A 444 8.27 4.09 -16.32
N PHE A 445 8.69 3.05 -15.59
CA PHE A 445 7.88 1.87 -15.36
C PHE A 445 6.87 2.16 -14.26
N ASN A 446 5.61 1.87 -14.54
CA ASN A 446 4.49 2.16 -13.67
C ASN A 446 3.99 0.87 -13.01
N ALA A 447 3.41 0.99 -11.82
CA ALA A 447 2.85 -0.14 -11.08
C ALA A 447 1.72 -0.85 -11.83
N ASN A 448 1.00 -0.13 -12.69
CA ASN A 448 -0.06 -0.66 -13.54
C ASN A 448 0.45 -1.46 -14.76
N GLY A 449 1.74 -1.82 -14.79
CA GLY A 449 2.39 -2.56 -15.87
C GLY A 449 2.74 -1.74 -17.11
N THR A 450 2.38 -0.46 -17.19
CA THR A 450 2.77 0.37 -18.34
C THR A 450 4.21 0.89 -18.22
N VAL A 451 4.84 1.16 -19.36
CA VAL A 451 6.11 1.90 -19.43
C VAL A 451 5.84 3.20 -20.18
N THR A 452 6.17 4.34 -19.58
CA THR A 452 5.88 5.67 -20.14
C THR A 452 7.15 6.44 -20.45
N GLY A 453 7.18 7.16 -21.57
CA GLY A 453 8.28 8.08 -21.87
C GLY A 453 8.23 9.28 -20.93
N VAL A 454 9.32 9.57 -20.22
CA VAL A 454 9.37 10.66 -19.23
C VAL A 454 9.11 12.02 -19.89
N GLN A 455 9.57 12.23 -21.14
CA GLN A 455 9.31 13.48 -21.86
C GLN A 455 7.87 13.62 -22.34
N SER A 456 7.28 12.55 -22.88
CA SER A 456 5.99 12.61 -23.58
C SER A 456 4.80 12.32 -22.67
N GLY A 457 5.00 11.57 -21.59
CA GLY A 457 3.93 10.97 -20.79
C GLY A 457 3.13 9.89 -21.51
N LEU A 458 3.55 9.50 -22.73
CA LEU A 458 2.88 8.48 -23.55
C LEU A 458 3.42 7.08 -23.22
N CYS A 459 2.59 6.07 -23.47
CA CYS A 459 2.91 4.68 -23.19
C CYS A 459 3.72 4.06 -24.33
N LEU A 460 4.67 3.20 -23.98
CA LEU A 460 5.31 2.24 -24.86
C LEU A 460 4.25 1.25 -25.33
N ASP A 461 4.04 1.13 -26.64
CA ASP A 461 2.89 0.45 -27.23
C ASP A 461 3.33 -0.45 -28.38
N VAL A 462 2.81 -1.68 -28.43
CA VAL A 462 2.91 -2.54 -29.62
C VAL A 462 1.81 -2.15 -30.62
N THR A 463 2.23 -1.61 -31.77
CA THR A 463 1.32 -1.02 -32.77
C THR A 463 0.17 -1.96 -33.15
N GLY A 464 -1.05 -1.45 -33.02
CA GLY A 464 -2.28 -2.16 -33.38
C GLY A 464 -2.57 -3.39 -32.52
N ALA A 465 -1.95 -3.50 -31.33
CA ALA A 465 -2.03 -4.66 -30.45
C ALA A 465 -1.67 -5.99 -31.13
N SER A 466 -0.78 -5.93 -32.12
CA SER A 466 -0.34 -7.10 -32.85
C SER A 466 0.45 -8.05 -31.95
N THR A 467 0.23 -9.35 -32.13
CA THR A 467 1.01 -10.41 -31.47
C THR A 467 2.00 -11.09 -32.42
N ALA A 468 2.12 -10.62 -33.67
CA ALA A 468 3.01 -11.18 -34.68
C ALA A 468 4.48 -10.83 -34.40
N ASP A 469 5.40 -11.70 -34.83
CA ASP A 469 6.83 -11.38 -34.80
C ASP A 469 7.12 -10.22 -35.76
N GLY A 470 7.93 -9.28 -35.31
CA GLY A 470 8.25 -8.07 -36.07
C GLY A 470 7.19 -6.97 -36.00
N ALA A 471 6.18 -7.10 -35.13
CA ALA A 471 5.29 -5.99 -34.85
C ALA A 471 6.08 -4.84 -34.20
N LEU A 472 5.91 -3.62 -34.73
CA LEU A 472 6.68 -2.45 -34.35
C LEU A 472 6.21 -1.86 -33.02
N VAL A 473 7.12 -1.14 -32.36
CA VAL A 473 6.85 -0.41 -31.12
C VAL A 473 6.80 1.09 -31.37
N GLU A 474 5.84 1.75 -30.73
CA GLU A 474 5.59 3.19 -30.82
C GLU A 474 5.23 3.80 -29.46
N LEU A 475 5.17 5.13 -29.42
CA LEU A 475 4.49 5.85 -28.35
C LEU A 475 3.02 6.02 -28.69
N TRP A 476 2.14 5.71 -27.74
CA TRP A 476 0.71 5.90 -27.90
C TRP A 476 0.04 6.45 -26.64
N THR A 477 -1.16 7.00 -26.81
CA THR A 477 -1.98 7.43 -25.67
C THR A 477 -2.22 6.25 -24.75
N CYS A 478 -1.86 6.42 -23.47
CA CYS A 478 -2.10 5.41 -22.45
C CYS A 478 -3.60 5.12 -22.33
N ASN A 479 -3.99 3.88 -22.61
CA ASN A 479 -5.38 3.43 -22.60
C ASN A 479 -5.58 2.15 -21.78
N GLY A 480 -4.51 1.61 -21.18
CA GLY A 480 -4.55 0.41 -20.34
C GLY A 480 -4.63 -0.91 -21.11
N GLY A 481 -4.59 -0.87 -22.45
CA GLY A 481 -4.63 -2.06 -23.30
C GLY A 481 -3.45 -3.00 -23.04
N SER A 482 -3.66 -4.30 -23.29
CA SER A 482 -2.63 -5.34 -23.06
C SER A 482 -1.35 -5.15 -23.87
N ASN A 483 -1.43 -4.44 -25.00
CA ASN A 483 -0.31 -4.05 -25.85
C ASN A 483 0.54 -2.90 -25.28
N GLN A 484 0.13 -2.32 -24.15
CA GLN A 484 0.87 -1.31 -23.38
C GLN A 484 1.42 -1.88 -22.06
N GLN A 485 1.26 -3.18 -21.83
CA GLN A 485 1.65 -3.87 -20.61
C GLN A 485 3.00 -4.53 -20.80
N TRP A 486 3.96 -4.13 -19.96
CA TRP A 486 5.34 -4.55 -20.04
C TRP A 486 5.87 -5.02 -18.68
N ASN A 487 6.73 -6.03 -18.69
CA ASN A 487 7.42 -6.49 -17.50
C ASN A 487 8.91 -6.71 -17.79
N LEU A 488 9.79 -6.16 -16.95
CA LEU A 488 11.23 -6.40 -17.03
C LEU A 488 11.59 -7.59 -16.14
N GLY A 489 12.08 -8.68 -16.73
CA GLY A 489 12.40 -9.91 -16.00
C GLY A 489 13.11 -10.95 -16.85
#